data_AF-I3M196-F1
#
_entry.id   AF-I3M196-F1
#
_cell.length_a   1.000
_cell.length_b   1.000
_cell.length_c   1.000
_cell.angle_alpha   90.00
_cell.angle_beta   90.00
_cell.angle_gamma   90.00
#
_symmetry.space_group_name_H-M   'P 1'
#
loop_
_entity.id
_entity.type
_entity.pdbx_description
1 polymer ?
#
loop_
_entity_poly.entity_id
_entity_poly.type
_entity_poly.pdbx_seq_one_letter_code
_entity_poly.pdbx_strand_id
1 'polypeptide(L)'
;MAASTLGGCGAAMALAQSFRAARALFPAPASVACGVRAGPGRQQSTGPSKPGEFRPPPKPVIVDKRRPPDQDRRFLSPEFIPPRGRTNPLKFQVERRDMLERRKVLHIPEFYVGSILRVTTADPYASGKISQFLGICIHRSGKGLGATFILRNTIEGQGVEICFELYNPRIHEIQVIKLEKRLDDSLLYLRDALPEYSTFDMNMKPVTLESSKEIPVNMLKVKMKPKPWSKRWERPYFNIKGIRFDLCLTEEQMKEAQKWSQPWLEFDMMREYDTSKIEAAIWEEIEASKTS
;
A
#
# COMPACT_ATOMS: atom_id res chain seq x y z
N MET A 1 -2.32 35.34 56.89
CA MET A 1 -2.94 34.18 57.57
C MET A 1 -2.63 32.96 56.69
N ALA A 2 -1.51 32.25 56.87
CA ALA A 2 -1.11 31.36 57.97
C ALA A 2 -1.73 29.95 57.89
N ALA A 3 -0.86 28.94 58.07
CA ALA A 3 -1.02 27.49 58.18
C ALA A 3 -1.29 26.70 56.88
N SER A 4 -0.47 25.76 56.35
CA SER A 4 0.47 24.74 56.86
C SER A 4 -0.14 23.54 57.60
N THR A 5 -0.11 22.35 56.99
CA THR A 5 0.13 21.06 57.70
C THR A 5 0.77 20.02 56.77
N LEU A 6 1.85 19.43 57.30
CA LEU A 6 2.64 18.29 56.86
C LEU A 6 1.97 16.93 57.17
N GLY A 7 2.47 15.88 56.51
CA GLY A 7 2.40 14.49 56.95
C GLY A 7 2.47 13.54 55.75
N GLY A 8 3.38 12.59 55.59
CA GLY A 8 4.35 11.99 56.49
C GLY A 8 4.38 10.48 56.24
N CYS A 9 5.51 10.00 55.71
CA CYS A 9 6.16 8.68 55.88
C CYS A 9 5.40 7.34 55.76
N GLY A 10 6.03 6.37 55.09
CA GLY A 10 5.71 4.94 55.26
C GLY A 10 6.31 4.02 54.20
N ALA A 11 7.56 3.60 54.38
CA ALA A 11 8.16 2.47 53.67
C ALA A 11 7.73 1.15 54.33
N ALA A 12 7.48 0.11 53.52
CA ALA A 12 7.51 -1.28 53.98
C ALA A 12 7.85 -2.23 52.81
N MET A 13 9.02 -2.84 52.89
CA MET A 13 9.34 -4.10 52.21
C MET A 13 8.38 -5.20 52.70
N ALA A 14 7.95 -6.09 51.80
CA ALA A 14 7.61 -7.45 52.18
C ALA A 14 7.85 -8.42 51.02
N LEU A 15 8.73 -9.38 51.30
CA LEU A 15 9.00 -10.60 50.55
C LEU A 15 7.75 -11.50 50.51
N ALA A 16 7.48 -12.10 49.34
CA ALA A 16 6.71 -13.34 49.23
C ALA A 16 7.22 -14.07 47.97
N GLN A 17 8.20 -14.97 48.12
CA GLN A 17 7.98 -16.42 48.28
C GLN A 17 7.28 -17.08 47.09
N SER A 18 8.15 -17.73 46.31
CA SER A 18 7.94 -18.83 45.38
C SER A 18 6.77 -19.77 45.68
N PHE A 19 5.97 -20.05 44.64
CA PHE A 19 5.28 -21.32 44.49
C PHE A 19 5.55 -21.90 43.10
N ARG A 20 6.45 -22.90 43.06
CA ARG A 20 6.60 -23.82 41.93
C ARG A 20 5.38 -24.73 41.90
N ALA A 21 4.52 -24.57 40.91
CA ALA A 21 3.51 -25.58 40.58
C ALA A 21 4.16 -26.64 39.66
N ALA A 22 4.51 -27.79 40.24
CA ALA A 22 4.92 -28.97 39.50
C ALA A 22 3.69 -29.54 38.78
N ARG A 23 3.69 -29.49 37.45
CA ARG A 23 2.67 -30.12 36.61
C ARG A 23 3.08 -31.57 36.39
N ALA A 24 2.45 -32.49 37.12
CA ALA A 24 2.65 -33.93 36.95
C ALA A 24 2.17 -34.36 35.54
N LEU A 25 3.07 -35.01 34.81
CA LEU A 25 2.78 -35.67 33.53
C LEU A 25 2.18 -37.05 33.82
N PHE A 26 0.94 -37.26 33.41
CA PHE A 26 0.36 -38.61 33.33
C PHE A 26 0.75 -39.23 31.98
N PRO A 27 1.19 -40.50 31.92
CA PRO A 27 1.45 -41.19 30.67
C PRO A 27 0.14 -41.67 30.05
N ALA A 28 -0.05 -41.40 28.75
CA ALA A 28 -1.13 -41.97 27.95
C ALA A 28 -0.80 -43.42 27.53
N PRO A 29 -1.80 -44.32 27.43
CA PRO A 29 -1.56 -45.67 26.98
C PRO A 29 -1.39 -45.71 25.45
N ALA A 30 -0.43 -46.53 25.00
CA ALA A 30 -0.22 -46.87 23.61
C ALA A 30 -1.41 -47.70 23.09
N SER A 31 -1.93 -47.32 21.93
CA SER A 31 -2.81 -48.17 21.13
C SER A 31 -2.26 -48.23 19.71
N VAL A 32 -1.85 -49.43 19.33
CA VAL A 32 -1.45 -49.82 17.98
C VAL A 32 -2.72 -49.99 17.15
N ALA A 33 -2.85 -49.27 16.04
CA ALA A 33 -3.75 -49.64 14.95
C ALA A 33 -3.26 -49.09 13.61
N CYS A 34 -2.86 -50.04 12.76
CA CYS A 34 -2.95 -50.15 11.30
C CYS A 34 -3.05 -48.85 10.45
N GLY A 35 -2.10 -48.71 9.50
CA GLY A 35 -2.10 -47.65 8.51
C GLY A 35 -3.20 -47.79 7.46
N VAL A 36 -3.84 -46.66 7.13
CA VAL A 36 -4.59 -46.46 5.89
C VAL A 36 -4.21 -45.08 5.35
N ARG A 37 -3.73 -45.04 4.10
CA ARG A 37 -3.42 -43.80 3.38
C ARG A 37 -4.71 -43.01 3.16
N ALA A 38 -4.81 -41.83 3.77
CA ALA A 38 -5.89 -40.88 3.53
C ALA A 38 -5.65 -40.13 2.20
N GLY A 39 -6.55 -40.30 1.23
CA GLY A 39 -6.65 -39.44 0.05
C GLY A 39 -7.16 -38.03 0.41
N PRO A 40 -7.24 -37.11 -0.58
CA PRO A 40 -7.59 -35.72 -0.30
C PRO A 40 -9.01 -35.62 0.27
N GLY A 41 -9.12 -34.94 1.42
CA GLY A 41 -10.35 -34.78 2.18
C GLY A 41 -11.46 -34.15 1.34
N ARG A 42 -12.57 -34.88 1.25
CA ARG A 42 -13.87 -34.41 0.76
C ARG A 42 -14.34 -33.27 1.66
N GLN A 43 -14.50 -32.07 1.12
CA GLN A 43 -15.14 -30.96 1.83
C GLN A 43 -16.54 -31.41 2.29
N GLN A 44 -16.79 -31.36 3.59
CA GLN A 44 -18.11 -31.60 4.15
C GLN A 44 -19.01 -30.43 3.76
N SER A 45 -19.92 -30.67 2.82
CA SER A 45 -20.99 -29.74 2.49
C SER A 45 -22.03 -29.75 3.62
N THR A 46 -22.25 -28.63 4.30
CA THR A 46 -23.47 -28.41 5.06
C THR A 46 -24.68 -28.51 4.10
N GLY A 47 -25.58 -29.45 4.39
CA GLY A 47 -26.74 -29.78 3.55
C GLY A 47 -27.80 -28.66 3.52
N PRO A 48 -28.68 -28.61 2.49
CA PRO A 48 -29.60 -27.49 2.27
C PRO A 48 -30.88 -27.56 3.12
N SER A 49 -31.39 -26.38 3.48
CA SER A 49 -32.81 -26.10 3.69
C SER A 49 -33.53 -26.12 2.34
N LYS A 50 -34.39 -27.13 2.09
CA LYS A 50 -35.29 -27.33 0.93
C LYS A 50 -34.65 -27.87 -0.38
N PRO A 51 -35.25 -28.90 -1.00
CA PRO A 51 -34.81 -29.45 -2.29
C PRO A 51 -35.28 -28.57 -3.46
N GLY A 52 -34.37 -28.15 -4.34
CA GLY A 52 -34.67 -27.42 -5.59
C GLY A 52 -34.08 -26.02 -5.73
N GLU A 53 -33.46 -25.47 -4.69
CA GLU A 53 -32.88 -24.12 -4.74
C GLU A 53 -31.50 -24.13 -5.43
N PHE A 54 -31.34 -23.31 -6.47
CA PHE A 54 -30.09 -23.18 -7.22
C PHE A 54 -28.95 -22.71 -6.31
N ARG A 55 -27.91 -23.54 -6.16
CA ARG A 55 -26.68 -23.14 -5.47
C ARG A 55 -25.75 -22.45 -6.48
N PRO A 56 -25.34 -21.19 -6.24
CA PRO A 56 -24.38 -20.55 -7.13
C PRO A 56 -23.09 -21.37 -7.15
N PRO A 57 -22.54 -21.66 -8.34
CA PRO A 57 -21.33 -22.44 -8.45
C PRO A 57 -20.15 -21.69 -7.80
N PRO A 58 -19.19 -22.40 -7.20
CA PRO A 58 -17.97 -21.76 -6.73
C PRO A 58 -17.21 -21.15 -7.93
N LYS A 59 -16.55 -20.01 -7.70
CA LYS A 59 -15.76 -19.35 -8.75
C LYS A 59 -14.63 -20.30 -9.21
N PRO A 60 -14.51 -20.60 -10.51
CA PRO A 60 -13.48 -21.52 -10.99
C PRO A 60 -12.10 -20.92 -10.77
N VAL A 61 -11.20 -21.68 -10.13
CA VAL A 61 -9.77 -21.33 -10.01
C VAL A 61 -9.06 -21.93 -11.22
N ILE A 62 -8.80 -21.10 -12.23
CA ILE A 62 -8.12 -21.51 -13.46
C ILE A 62 -6.62 -21.29 -13.26
N VAL A 63 -5.85 -22.38 -13.16
CA VAL A 63 -4.38 -22.35 -13.11
C VAL A 63 -3.84 -23.04 -14.34
N ASP A 64 -3.17 -22.30 -15.21
CA ASP A 64 -2.55 -22.84 -16.42
C ASP A 64 -1.18 -23.46 -16.07
N LYS A 65 -1.19 -24.76 -15.77
CA LYS A 65 0.03 -25.52 -15.44
C LYS A 65 0.97 -25.74 -16.63
N ARG A 66 0.57 -25.35 -17.84
CA ARG A 66 1.40 -25.51 -19.06
C ARG A 66 2.47 -24.45 -19.17
N ARG A 67 2.27 -23.31 -18.52
CA ARG A 67 3.25 -22.23 -18.47
C ARG A 67 4.32 -22.56 -17.42
N PRO A 68 5.56 -22.11 -17.62
CA PRO A 68 6.54 -22.18 -16.54
C PRO A 68 5.95 -21.51 -15.29
N PRO A 69 6.26 -22.00 -14.07
CA PRO A 69 5.81 -21.33 -12.86
C PRO A 69 6.30 -19.89 -12.92
N ASP A 70 5.37 -18.94 -12.85
CA ASP A 70 5.73 -17.53 -12.78
C ASP A 70 6.62 -17.33 -11.54
N GLN A 71 7.61 -16.45 -11.65
CA GLN A 71 8.46 -16.12 -10.51
C GLN A 71 7.59 -15.45 -9.44
N ASP A 72 7.56 -16.02 -8.23
CA ASP A 72 6.86 -15.42 -7.09
C ASP A 72 7.45 -14.04 -6.79
N ARG A 73 6.81 -13.00 -7.32
CA ARG A 73 7.26 -11.61 -7.13
C ARG A 73 6.92 -11.15 -5.72
N ARG A 74 7.95 -10.86 -4.94
CA ARG A 74 7.80 -10.19 -3.63
C ARG A 74 7.61 -8.69 -3.84
N PHE A 75 6.54 -8.13 -3.29
CA PHE A 75 6.29 -6.68 -3.29
C PHE A 75 6.54 -6.09 -1.91
N LEU A 76 7.52 -5.18 -1.81
CA LEU A 76 7.72 -4.35 -0.64
C LEU A 76 7.14 -2.96 -0.89
N SER A 77 6.34 -2.47 0.05
CA SER A 77 5.72 -1.16 -0.10
C SER A 77 6.74 -0.03 0.19
N PRO A 78 6.78 1.04 -0.64
CA PRO A 78 7.81 2.09 -0.55
C PRO A 78 7.99 2.80 0.80
N GLU A 79 6.96 2.83 1.64
CA GLU A 79 7.01 3.48 2.96
C GLU A 79 7.79 2.71 4.02
N PHE A 80 8.05 1.42 3.81
CA PHE A 80 8.90 0.63 4.70
C PHE A 80 10.39 0.97 4.55
N ILE A 81 10.80 1.41 3.35
CA ILE A 81 12.17 1.77 3.05
C ILE A 81 12.48 3.13 3.70
N PRO A 82 13.35 3.18 4.72
CA PRO A 82 13.67 4.42 5.41
C PRO A 82 14.42 5.39 4.48
N PRO A 83 14.32 6.71 4.72
CA PRO A 83 15.11 7.68 3.97
C PRO A 83 16.59 7.61 4.38
N ARG A 84 17.49 7.96 3.46
CA ARG A 84 18.92 8.13 3.75
C ARG A 84 19.09 9.20 4.83
N GLY A 85 19.69 8.83 5.97
CA GLY A 85 19.88 9.73 7.10
C GLY A 85 20.60 9.06 8.27
N ARG A 86 20.79 9.80 9.37
CA ARG A 86 21.53 9.35 10.57
C ARG A 86 20.62 9.00 11.75
N THR A 87 19.33 8.73 11.47
CA THR A 87 18.36 8.38 12.52
C THR A 87 18.66 7.00 13.08
N ASN A 88 18.49 6.81 14.39
CA ASN A 88 18.70 5.52 15.04
C ASN A 88 17.79 4.44 14.42
N PRO A 89 18.34 3.29 13.97
CA PRO A 89 17.55 2.18 13.41
C PRO A 89 16.40 1.68 14.29
N LEU A 90 16.54 1.78 15.61
CA LEU A 90 15.50 1.39 16.57
C LEU A 90 14.17 2.13 16.32
N LYS A 91 14.24 3.41 15.91
CA LYS A 91 13.04 4.19 15.55
C LYS A 91 12.26 3.53 14.42
N PHE A 92 12.95 3.04 13.39
CA PHE A 92 12.32 2.41 12.24
C PHE A 92 11.77 1.03 12.61
N GLN A 93 12.45 0.27 13.48
CA GLN A 93 11.95 -1.02 13.95
C GLN A 93 10.64 -0.88 14.72
N VAL A 94 10.57 0.06 15.67
CA VAL A 94 9.34 0.34 16.44
C VAL A 94 8.22 0.81 15.50
N GLU A 95 8.52 1.75 14.61
CA GLU A 95 7.52 2.23 13.64
C GLU A 95 7.02 1.13 12.71
N ARG A 96 7.90 0.25 12.22
CA ARG A 96 7.52 -0.90 11.38
C ARG A 96 6.66 -1.89 12.13
N ARG A 97 6.95 -2.15 13.41
CA ARG A 97 6.11 -3.00 14.25
C ARG A 97 4.68 -2.44 14.31
N ASP A 98 4.52 -1.15 14.60
CA ASP A 98 3.21 -0.51 14.67
C ASP A 98 2.48 -0.54 13.31
N MET A 99 3.22 -0.31 12.21
CA MET A 99 2.68 -0.42 10.85
C MET A 99 2.17 -1.83 10.54
N LEU A 100 2.89 -2.87 10.97
CA LEU A 100 2.51 -4.27 10.75
C LEU A 100 1.29 -4.64 11.60
N GLU A 101 1.26 -4.21 12.86
CA GLU A 101 0.10 -4.37 13.74
C GLU A 101 -1.16 -3.72 13.12
N ARG A 102 -1.04 -2.50 12.58
CA ARG A 102 -2.15 -1.84 11.87
C ARG A 102 -2.60 -2.61 10.62
N ARG A 103 -1.66 -3.21 9.87
CA ARG A 103 -1.98 -4.03 8.67
C ARG A 103 -2.67 -5.35 8.98
N LYS A 104 -2.53 -5.88 10.20
CA LYS A 104 -3.31 -7.04 10.66
C LYS A 104 -4.80 -6.70 10.77
N VAL A 105 -5.13 -5.43 11.07
CA VAL A 105 -6.51 -4.93 11.18
C VAL A 105 -7.05 -4.40 9.85
N LEU A 106 -6.26 -3.59 9.13
CA LEU A 106 -6.64 -3.00 7.85
C LEU A 106 -5.84 -3.67 6.72
N HIS A 107 -6.54 -4.32 5.79
CA HIS A 107 -5.90 -4.86 4.59
C HIS A 107 -5.47 -3.71 3.66
N ILE A 108 -4.16 -3.50 3.53
CA ILE A 108 -3.58 -2.55 2.58
C ILE A 108 -3.09 -3.33 1.35
N PRO A 109 -3.76 -3.21 0.19
CA PRO A 109 -3.37 -3.91 -1.02
C PRO A 109 -2.13 -3.29 -1.67
N GLU A 110 -1.52 -4.04 -2.59
CA GLU A 110 -0.48 -3.52 -3.48
C GLU A 110 -1.08 -2.54 -4.50
N PHE A 111 -0.49 -1.35 -4.63
CA PHE A 111 -0.84 -0.39 -5.68
C PHE A 111 0.34 0.53 -6.03
N TYR A 112 0.28 1.11 -7.21
CA TYR A 112 1.31 1.99 -7.75
C TYR A 112 0.73 3.34 -8.15
N VAL A 113 1.62 4.29 -8.44
CA VAL A 113 1.22 5.53 -9.09
C VAL A 113 0.65 5.21 -10.48
N GLY A 114 -0.54 5.73 -10.75
CA GLY A 114 -1.34 5.39 -11.93
C GLY A 114 -2.46 4.38 -11.68
N SER A 115 -2.45 3.66 -10.57
CA SER A 115 -3.54 2.75 -10.22
C SER A 115 -4.80 3.52 -9.78
N ILE A 116 -5.98 2.95 -10.05
CA ILE A 116 -7.27 3.52 -9.65
C ILE A 116 -7.71 2.86 -8.35
N LEU A 117 -7.94 3.68 -7.32
CA LEU A 117 -8.30 3.24 -5.98
C LEU A 117 -9.68 3.79 -5.60
N ARG A 118 -10.40 3.02 -4.79
CA ARG A 118 -11.57 3.46 -4.04
C ARG A 118 -11.24 3.37 -2.56
N VAL A 119 -11.31 4.49 -1.85
CA VAL A 119 -11.02 4.55 -0.41
C VAL A 119 -12.31 4.89 0.31
N THR A 120 -12.60 4.10 1.34
CA THR A 120 -13.75 4.29 2.23
C THR A 120 -13.25 4.79 3.58
N THR A 121 -13.69 5.98 3.99
CA THR A 121 -13.28 6.63 5.24
C THR A 121 -14.47 6.93 6.13
N ALA A 122 -14.24 6.94 7.45
CA ALA A 122 -15.20 7.42 8.43
C ALA A 122 -15.12 8.95 8.51
N ASP A 123 -16.23 9.62 8.23
CA ASP A 123 -16.35 11.07 8.35
C ASP A 123 -17.57 11.40 9.22
N PRO A 124 -17.40 11.99 10.42
CA PRO A 124 -18.51 12.26 11.32
C PRO A 124 -19.58 13.21 10.74
N TYR A 125 -19.22 14.04 9.76
CA TYR A 125 -20.13 15.04 9.19
C TYR A 125 -20.82 14.58 7.90
N ALA A 126 -20.38 13.47 7.31
CA ALA A 126 -20.99 12.92 6.11
C ALA A 126 -22.31 12.21 6.40
N SER A 127 -23.22 12.21 5.43
CA SER A 127 -24.45 11.41 5.49
C SER A 127 -24.10 9.93 5.60
N GLY A 128 -24.47 9.29 6.71
CA GLY A 128 -24.14 7.89 6.98
C GLY A 128 -22.76 7.67 7.63
N LYS A 129 -22.07 8.74 8.04
CA LYS A 129 -20.75 8.72 8.71
C LYS A 129 -19.61 8.06 7.93
N ILE A 130 -19.86 7.70 6.68
CA ILE A 130 -18.93 7.00 5.79
C ILE A 130 -18.87 7.77 4.48
N SER A 131 -17.66 8.10 4.05
CA SER A 131 -17.37 8.79 2.80
C SER A 131 -16.59 7.84 1.89
N GLN A 132 -16.92 7.85 0.60
CA GLN A 132 -16.21 7.06 -0.41
C GLN A 132 -15.67 7.98 -1.48
N PHE A 133 -14.41 7.77 -1.87
CA PHE A 133 -13.78 8.51 -2.95
C PHE A 133 -13.06 7.55 -3.90
N LEU A 134 -13.32 7.69 -5.20
CA LEU A 134 -12.61 6.97 -6.25
C LEU A 134 -11.77 7.94 -7.04
N GLY A 135 -10.52 7.57 -7.31
CA GLY A 135 -9.61 8.35 -8.13
C GLY A 135 -8.33 7.63 -8.50
N ILE A 136 -7.56 8.25 -9.39
CA ILE A 136 -6.22 7.77 -9.75
C ILE A 136 -5.20 8.22 -8.70
N CYS A 137 -4.32 7.31 -8.28
CA CYS A 137 -3.20 7.64 -7.41
C CYS A 137 -2.14 8.41 -8.20
N ILE A 138 -1.99 9.71 -7.94
CA ILE A 138 -1.05 10.57 -8.68
C ILE A 138 0.33 10.65 -8.04
N HIS A 139 0.41 10.43 -6.73
CA HIS A 139 1.65 10.53 -5.99
C HIS A 139 1.55 9.74 -4.68
N ARG A 140 2.64 9.07 -4.32
CA ARG A 140 2.83 8.44 -3.01
C ARG A 140 4.02 9.11 -2.33
N SER A 141 3.85 9.54 -1.10
CA SER A 141 4.88 10.26 -0.34
C SER A 141 4.84 9.86 1.13
N GLY A 142 5.79 10.39 1.89
CA GLY A 142 5.95 10.02 3.30
C GLY A 142 6.60 8.65 3.49
N LYS A 143 7.04 8.40 4.73
CA LYS A 143 7.72 7.19 5.17
C LYS A 143 7.14 6.78 6.52
N GLY A 144 7.21 5.49 6.84
CA GLY A 144 6.72 5.00 8.12
C GLY A 144 5.19 5.14 8.27
N LEU A 145 4.74 5.54 9.46
CA LEU A 145 3.31 5.74 9.77
C LEU A 145 2.69 6.92 9.01
N GLY A 146 3.50 7.95 8.69
CA GLY A 146 3.07 9.15 7.97
C GLY A 146 3.02 8.98 6.44
N ALA A 147 2.90 7.75 5.94
CA ALA A 147 2.83 7.48 4.51
C ALA A 147 1.49 7.94 3.93
N THR A 148 1.54 8.75 2.87
CA THR A 148 0.36 9.33 2.23
C THR A 148 0.31 9.06 0.74
N PHE A 149 -0.88 9.17 0.18
CA PHE A 149 -1.09 9.09 -1.26
C PHE A 149 -2.21 10.06 -1.66
N ILE A 150 -2.07 10.65 -2.84
CA ILE A 150 -3.04 11.61 -3.36
C ILE A 150 -3.87 10.92 -4.43
N LEU A 151 -5.19 10.93 -4.24
CA LEU A 151 -6.15 10.53 -5.25
C LEU A 151 -6.69 11.75 -5.97
N ARG A 152 -6.75 11.68 -7.30
CA ARG A 152 -7.33 12.71 -8.16
C ARG A 152 -8.51 12.15 -8.94
N ASN A 153 -9.61 12.89 -8.99
CA ASN A 153 -10.71 12.63 -9.92
C ASN A 153 -11.36 13.94 -10.36
N THR A 154 -11.93 13.98 -11.56
CA THR A 154 -12.79 15.07 -12.02
C THR A 154 -14.25 14.68 -11.78
N ILE A 155 -14.94 15.36 -10.87
CA ILE A 155 -16.36 15.12 -10.55
C ILE A 155 -17.13 16.35 -11.00
N GLU A 156 -18.15 16.15 -11.85
CA GLU A 156 -19.01 17.25 -12.37
C GLU A 156 -18.21 18.41 -13.01
N GLY A 157 -17.11 18.09 -13.69
CA GLY A 157 -16.22 19.07 -14.32
C GLY A 157 -15.24 19.76 -13.35
N GLN A 158 -15.32 19.51 -12.06
CA GLN A 158 -14.41 20.03 -11.05
C GLN A 158 -13.34 19.00 -10.68
N GLY A 159 -12.06 19.39 -10.74
CA GLY A 159 -10.95 18.56 -10.29
C GLY A 159 -10.86 18.53 -8.76
N VAL A 160 -11.02 17.34 -8.18
CA VAL A 160 -10.92 17.10 -6.72
C VAL A 160 -9.69 16.25 -6.45
N GLU A 161 -8.92 16.65 -5.44
CA GLU A 161 -7.78 15.89 -4.93
C GLU A 161 -7.94 15.68 -3.43
N ILE A 162 -7.75 14.44 -2.97
CA ILE A 162 -7.76 14.09 -1.56
C ILE A 162 -6.46 13.38 -1.22
N CYS A 163 -5.77 13.87 -0.19
CA CYS A 163 -4.60 13.24 0.39
C CYS A 163 -5.05 12.29 1.50
N PHE A 164 -4.81 11.00 1.33
CA PHE A 164 -5.10 9.98 2.33
C PHE A 164 -3.81 9.50 2.99
N GLU A 165 -3.88 9.25 4.29
CA GLU A 165 -2.83 8.63 5.09
C GLU A 165 -3.08 7.12 5.19
N LEU A 166 -2.13 6.29 4.75
CA LEU A 166 -2.29 4.83 4.68
C LEU A 166 -2.68 4.17 6.02
N TYR A 167 -2.14 4.69 7.12
CA TYR A 167 -2.29 4.10 8.45
C TYR A 167 -3.36 4.77 9.31
N ASN A 168 -4.13 5.71 8.75
CA ASN A 168 -5.10 6.46 9.52
C ASN A 168 -6.21 5.53 10.06
N PRO A 169 -6.61 5.67 11.35
CA PRO A 169 -7.66 4.85 11.94
C PRO A 169 -9.04 5.08 11.31
N ARG A 170 -9.27 6.22 10.66
CA ARG A 170 -10.54 6.53 9.98
C ARG A 170 -10.73 5.75 8.68
N ILE A 171 -9.68 5.16 8.11
CA ILE A 171 -9.82 4.34 6.90
C ILE A 171 -10.44 2.99 7.26
N HIS A 172 -11.53 2.66 6.58
CA HIS A 172 -12.20 1.37 6.69
C HIS A 172 -11.69 0.37 5.66
N GLU A 173 -11.59 0.78 4.41
CA GLU A 173 -11.21 -0.10 3.30
C GLU A 173 -10.46 0.68 2.23
N ILE A 174 -9.42 0.06 1.67
CA ILE A 174 -8.71 0.52 0.47
C ILE A 174 -8.92 -0.55 -0.59
N GLN A 175 -9.75 -0.26 -1.58
CA GLN A 175 -10.05 -1.17 -2.68
C GLN A 175 -9.29 -0.74 -3.94
N VAL A 176 -8.54 -1.65 -4.55
CA VAL A 176 -7.92 -1.43 -5.86
C VAL A 176 -8.93 -1.77 -6.94
N ILE A 177 -9.34 -0.77 -7.73
CA ILE A 177 -10.27 -0.95 -8.84
C ILE A 177 -9.52 -1.39 -10.09
N LYS A 178 -8.39 -0.74 -10.37
CA LYS A 178 -7.52 -1.08 -11.50
C LYS A 178 -6.07 -0.96 -11.09
N LEU A 179 -5.35 -2.07 -11.10
CA LEU A 179 -3.92 -2.11 -10.85
C LEU A 179 -3.17 -1.87 -12.17
N GLU A 180 -2.55 -0.70 -12.29
CA GLU A 180 -1.68 -0.35 -13.42
C GLU A 180 -0.53 0.54 -12.98
N LYS A 181 0.58 0.48 -13.72
CA LYS A 181 1.70 1.42 -13.61
C LYS A 181 1.65 2.41 -14.76
N ARG A 182 2.24 3.59 -14.56
CA ARG A 182 2.52 4.56 -15.63
C ARG A 182 4.02 4.64 -15.91
N LEU A 183 4.40 5.39 -16.94
CA LEU A 183 5.80 5.64 -17.29
C LEU A 183 6.53 6.50 -16.26
N ASP A 184 5.79 7.30 -15.50
CA ASP A 184 6.32 8.25 -14.53
C ASP A 184 5.96 7.83 -13.11
N ASP A 185 6.87 8.08 -12.17
CA ASP A 185 6.66 7.83 -10.73
C ASP A 185 5.72 8.86 -10.07
N SER A 186 5.46 9.98 -10.73
CA SER A 186 4.51 11.00 -10.26
C SER A 186 3.70 11.59 -11.42
N LEU A 187 2.39 11.69 -11.21
CA LEU A 187 1.41 12.18 -12.21
C LEU A 187 0.88 13.56 -11.83
N LEU A 188 1.69 14.37 -11.13
CA LEU A 188 1.30 15.71 -10.69
C LEU A 188 0.98 16.65 -11.88
N TYR A 189 1.49 16.35 -13.07
CA TYR A 189 1.19 17.06 -14.31
C TYR A 189 -0.27 16.89 -14.77
N LEU A 190 -1.04 15.93 -14.23
CA LEU A 190 -2.46 15.76 -14.55
C LEU A 190 -3.33 16.97 -14.13
N ARG A 191 -2.80 17.88 -13.31
CA ARG A 191 -3.46 19.16 -12.97
C ARG A 191 -3.53 20.11 -14.18
N ASP A 192 -2.49 20.08 -15.01
CA ASP A 192 -2.33 20.91 -16.21
C ASP A 192 -2.71 20.16 -17.50
N ALA A 193 -3.05 18.87 -17.40
CA ALA A 193 -3.53 18.05 -18.50
C ALA A 193 -5.01 18.33 -18.83
N LEU A 194 -5.46 17.82 -19.98
CA LEU A 194 -6.89 17.80 -20.31
C LEU A 194 -7.68 16.98 -19.27
N PRO A 195 -8.91 17.43 -18.88
CA PRO A 195 -9.71 16.74 -17.87
C PRO A 195 -10.02 15.28 -18.20
N GLU A 196 -10.09 14.93 -19.48
CA GLU A 196 -10.35 13.56 -19.97
C GLU A 196 -9.43 12.50 -19.34
N TYR A 197 -8.17 12.85 -19.07
CA TYR A 197 -7.18 11.93 -18.49
C TYR A 197 -7.31 11.77 -16.97
N SER A 198 -8.08 12.63 -16.30
CA SER A 198 -8.32 12.58 -14.85
C SER A 198 -9.77 12.30 -14.46
N THR A 199 -10.68 12.17 -15.43
CA THR A 199 -12.09 11.84 -15.20
C THR A 199 -12.27 10.32 -15.16
N PHE A 200 -12.72 9.80 -14.02
CA PHE A 200 -13.03 8.39 -13.82
C PHE A 200 -14.45 8.23 -13.25
N ASP A 201 -15.17 7.21 -13.72
CA ASP A 201 -16.49 6.87 -13.19
C ASP A 201 -16.37 6.35 -11.74
N MET A 202 -17.11 6.98 -10.83
CA MET A 202 -17.17 6.60 -9.41
C MET A 202 -17.72 5.19 -9.21
N ASN A 203 -18.59 4.74 -10.11
CA ASN A 203 -19.26 3.44 -10.04
C ASN A 203 -18.56 2.33 -10.83
N MET A 204 -17.32 2.57 -11.29
CA MET A 204 -16.53 1.58 -12.01
C MET A 204 -16.35 0.30 -11.17
N LYS A 205 -16.50 -0.86 -11.83
CA LYS A 205 -16.30 -2.17 -11.22
C LYS A 205 -14.80 -2.54 -11.19
N PRO A 206 -14.33 -3.25 -10.15
CA PRO A 206 -12.94 -3.68 -10.06
C PRO A 206 -12.58 -4.68 -11.17
N VAL A 207 -11.47 -4.41 -11.87
CA VAL A 207 -10.89 -5.29 -12.87
C VAL A 207 -10.04 -6.34 -12.15
N THR A 208 -10.42 -7.61 -12.28
CA THR A 208 -9.66 -8.71 -11.65
C THR A 208 -8.36 -8.95 -12.43
N LEU A 209 -7.22 -8.87 -11.74
CA LEU A 209 -5.92 -9.32 -12.28
C LEU A 209 -5.61 -10.72 -11.75
N GLU A 210 -5.00 -11.56 -12.59
CA GLU A 210 -4.38 -12.81 -12.13
C GLU A 210 -3.12 -12.46 -11.33
N SER A 211 -3.02 -12.95 -10.09
CA SER A 211 -1.94 -12.61 -9.14
C SER A 211 -0.52 -12.89 -9.63
N SER A 212 -0.39 -13.78 -10.61
CA SER A 212 0.86 -14.32 -11.13
C SER A 212 1.51 -13.45 -12.23
N LYS A 213 0.74 -12.55 -12.85
CA LYS A 213 1.21 -11.73 -13.98
C LYS A 213 1.97 -10.50 -13.50
N GLU A 214 2.99 -10.11 -14.28
CA GLU A 214 3.61 -8.80 -14.16
C GLU A 214 2.57 -7.69 -14.25
N ILE A 215 2.82 -6.60 -13.53
CA ILE A 215 1.88 -5.49 -13.47
C ILE A 215 1.92 -4.74 -14.80
N PRO A 216 0.76 -4.56 -15.47
CA PRO A 216 0.72 -3.88 -16.75
C PRO A 216 1.16 -2.42 -16.62
N VAL A 217 2.09 -2.01 -17.48
CA VAL A 217 2.54 -0.61 -17.61
C VAL A 217 1.76 0.05 -18.73
N ASN A 218 0.94 1.04 -18.39
CA ASN A 218 0.18 1.83 -19.33
C ASN A 218 1.07 2.94 -19.91
N MET A 219 1.42 2.79 -21.19
CA MET A 219 2.28 3.72 -21.93
C MET A 219 1.55 4.93 -22.52
N LEU A 220 0.29 5.17 -22.15
CA LEU A 220 -0.51 6.30 -22.64
C LEU A 220 0.19 7.63 -22.31
N LYS A 221 0.44 8.43 -23.35
CA LYS A 221 0.95 9.79 -23.23
C LYS A 221 -0.19 10.81 -23.23
N VAL A 222 -0.09 11.79 -22.35
CA VAL A 222 -1.12 12.79 -22.04
C VAL A 222 -0.93 14.05 -22.87
N LYS A 223 -2.05 14.66 -23.30
CA LYS A 223 -2.08 15.99 -23.91
C LYS A 223 -2.28 17.05 -22.83
N MET A 224 -1.45 18.09 -22.87
CA MET A 224 -1.47 19.21 -21.92
C MET A 224 -2.42 20.32 -22.39
N LYS A 225 -2.91 21.13 -21.45
CA LYS A 225 -3.56 22.41 -21.74
C LYS A 225 -2.55 23.40 -22.36
N PRO A 226 -3.00 24.48 -23.01
CA PRO A 226 -2.10 25.58 -23.37
C PRO A 226 -1.44 26.17 -22.11
N LYS A 227 -0.25 26.75 -22.27
CA LYS A 227 0.46 27.47 -21.20
C LYS A 227 -0.37 28.69 -20.73
N PRO A 228 -0.22 29.16 -19.48
CA PRO A 228 0.74 28.72 -18.46
C PRO A 228 0.31 27.48 -17.66
N TRP A 229 1.29 26.68 -17.24
CA TRP A 229 1.10 25.51 -16.37
C TRP A 229 1.51 25.80 -14.92
N SER A 230 1.06 24.96 -14.00
CA SER A 230 1.45 25.04 -12.59
C SER A 230 2.96 24.86 -12.35
N LYS A 231 3.63 24.05 -13.17
CA LYS A 231 5.09 23.86 -13.14
C LYS A 231 5.64 23.76 -14.56
N ARG A 232 6.96 23.98 -14.66
CA ARG A 232 7.72 23.83 -15.91
C ARG A 232 8.09 22.37 -16.16
N TRP A 233 7.08 21.56 -16.50
CA TRP A 233 7.19 20.12 -16.72
C TRP A 233 8.17 19.73 -17.84
N GLU A 234 8.45 20.65 -18.76
CA GLU A 234 9.41 20.47 -19.85
C GLU A 234 10.87 20.35 -19.37
N ARG A 235 11.16 20.69 -18.11
CA ARG A 235 12.54 20.69 -17.61
C ARG A 235 13.05 19.26 -17.36
N PRO A 236 14.29 18.93 -17.78
CA PRO A 236 14.89 17.61 -17.57
C PRO A 236 14.91 17.12 -16.11
N TYR A 237 14.96 18.05 -15.15
CA TYR A 237 14.89 17.76 -13.71
C TYR A 237 13.69 16.89 -13.31
N PHE A 238 12.52 17.06 -13.95
CA PHE A 238 11.34 16.26 -13.64
C PHE A 238 11.35 14.87 -14.27
N ASN A 239 12.16 14.66 -15.32
CA ASN A 239 12.30 13.39 -16.05
C ASN A 239 10.95 12.75 -16.46
N ILE A 240 10.01 13.57 -16.96
CA ILE A 240 8.67 13.12 -17.35
C ILE A 240 8.69 12.56 -18.77
N LYS A 241 8.22 11.31 -18.93
CA LYS A 241 8.10 10.57 -20.19
C LYS A 241 6.65 10.46 -20.67
N GLY A 242 5.68 10.69 -19.78
CA GLY A 242 4.25 10.57 -20.05
C GLY A 242 3.57 11.76 -20.73
N ILE A 243 4.29 12.85 -21.06
CA ILE A 243 3.71 14.02 -21.73
C ILE A 243 4.03 14.00 -23.23
N ARG A 244 3.05 14.36 -24.07
CA ARG A 244 3.27 14.61 -25.52
C ARG A 244 3.75 16.04 -25.75
N PHE A 245 5.04 16.31 -25.51
CA PHE A 245 5.63 17.64 -25.70
C PHE A 245 5.55 18.12 -27.15
N ASP A 246 5.61 17.21 -28.13
CA ASP A 246 5.53 17.50 -29.57
C ASP A 246 4.26 18.28 -29.98
N LEU A 247 3.16 18.13 -29.21
CA LEU A 247 1.88 18.78 -29.52
C LEU A 247 1.70 20.13 -28.82
N CYS A 248 2.48 20.41 -27.77
CA CYS A 248 2.27 21.58 -26.92
C CYS A 248 3.46 22.54 -26.85
N LEU A 249 4.65 22.12 -27.30
CA LEU A 249 5.88 22.92 -27.27
C LEU A 249 6.52 22.99 -28.65
N THR A 250 7.17 24.12 -28.93
CA THR A 250 8.02 24.27 -30.11
C THR A 250 9.42 23.71 -29.85
N GLU A 251 10.16 23.40 -30.91
CA GLU A 251 11.55 22.95 -30.80
C GLU A 251 12.44 23.98 -30.10
N GLU A 252 12.20 25.27 -30.29
CA GLU A 252 12.93 26.34 -29.61
C GLU A 252 12.75 26.28 -28.10
N GLN A 253 11.50 26.08 -27.64
CA GLN A 253 11.18 25.93 -26.22
C GLN A 253 11.82 24.67 -25.63
N MET A 254 11.84 23.57 -26.39
CA MET A 254 12.52 22.34 -25.98
C MET A 254 14.04 22.53 -25.88
N LYS A 255 14.66 23.22 -26.85
CA LYS A 255 16.09 23.59 -26.80
C LYS A 255 16.40 24.48 -25.61
N GLU A 256 15.52 25.42 -25.28
CA GLU A 256 15.66 26.25 -24.08
C GLU A 256 15.57 25.41 -22.81
N ALA A 257 14.58 24.52 -22.70
CA ALA A 257 14.41 23.61 -21.57
C ALA A 257 15.64 22.71 -21.35
N GLN A 258 16.27 22.26 -22.45
CA GLN A 258 17.45 21.41 -22.42
C GLN A 258 18.69 22.11 -21.84
N LYS A 259 18.74 23.46 -21.85
CA LYS A 259 19.84 24.21 -21.22
C LYS A 259 19.96 23.96 -19.72
N TRP A 260 18.86 23.55 -19.05
CA TRP A 260 18.87 23.17 -17.63
C TRP A 260 19.16 21.68 -17.39
N SER A 261 19.54 20.93 -18.43
CA SER A 261 19.95 19.53 -18.25
C SER A 261 21.22 19.44 -17.38
N GLN A 262 21.29 18.37 -16.59
CA GLN A 262 22.44 18.07 -15.73
C GLN A 262 22.87 16.62 -15.99
N PRO A 263 23.56 16.34 -17.12
CA PRO A 263 23.88 14.97 -17.53
C PRO A 263 24.76 14.22 -16.51
N TRP A 264 25.61 14.95 -15.77
CA TRP A 264 26.48 14.37 -14.74
C TRP A 264 25.70 13.74 -13.57
N LEU A 265 24.42 14.09 -13.38
CA LEU A 265 23.61 13.59 -12.28
C LEU A 265 23.26 12.11 -12.41
N GLU A 266 23.12 11.61 -13.64
CA GLU A 266 22.88 10.20 -13.92
C GLU A 266 24.08 9.32 -13.54
N PHE A 267 25.29 9.88 -13.64
CA PHE A 267 26.54 9.18 -13.33
C PHE A 267 27.07 9.46 -11.92
N ASP A 268 26.32 10.19 -11.09
CA ASP A 268 26.68 10.48 -9.70
C ASP A 268 26.37 9.29 -8.79
N MET A 269 27.27 8.31 -8.80
CA MET A 269 27.17 7.08 -8.00
C MET A 269 27.12 7.34 -6.48
N MET A 270 27.63 8.49 -6.00
CA MET A 270 27.59 8.82 -4.56
C MET A 270 26.19 9.23 -4.09
N ARG A 271 25.34 9.66 -5.02
CA ARG A 271 23.95 10.02 -4.73
C ARG A 271 23.05 8.80 -4.64
N GLU A 272 23.40 7.70 -5.30
CA GLU A 272 22.64 6.46 -5.28
C GLU A 272 22.43 5.95 -3.84
N TYR A 273 21.25 5.41 -3.59
CA TYR A 273 20.87 4.87 -2.28
C TYR A 273 20.61 3.37 -2.41
N ASP A 274 21.66 2.56 -2.21
CA ASP A 274 21.54 1.11 -2.17
C ASP A 274 20.76 0.68 -0.94
N THR A 275 19.61 0.06 -1.19
CA THR A 275 18.63 -0.38 -0.19
C THR A 275 18.56 -1.90 -0.08
N SER A 276 19.31 -2.66 -0.89
CA SER A 276 19.23 -4.12 -0.98
C SER A 276 19.34 -4.83 0.38
N LYS A 277 20.36 -4.49 1.18
CA LYS A 277 20.56 -5.04 2.53
C LYS A 277 19.47 -4.63 3.52
N ILE A 278 18.96 -3.41 3.38
CA ILE A 278 17.90 -2.86 4.24
C ILE A 278 16.58 -3.57 3.93
N GLU A 279 16.26 -3.77 2.65
CA GLU A 279 15.08 -4.50 2.20
C GLU A 279 15.11 -5.96 2.67
N ALA A 280 16.25 -6.64 2.57
CA ALA A 280 16.40 -8.01 3.07
C ALA A 280 16.10 -8.11 4.58
N ALA A 281 16.66 -7.21 5.39
CA ALA A 281 16.40 -7.17 6.83
C ALA A 281 14.92 -6.87 7.15
N ILE A 282 14.29 -5.97 6.39
CA ILE A 282 12.86 -5.67 6.53
C ILE A 282 12.01 -6.90 6.19
N TRP A 283 12.38 -7.67 5.17
CA TRP A 283 11.66 -8.90 4.81
C TRP A 283 11.70 -9.92 5.93
N GLU A 284 12.86 -10.15 6.56
CA GLU A 284 13.00 -11.04 7.71
C GLU A 284 12.08 -10.59 8.87
N GLU A 285 12.05 -9.29 9.18
CA GLU A 285 11.15 -8.73 10.20
C GLU A 285 9.67 -8.96 9.86
N ILE A 286 9.27 -8.74 8.60
CA ILE A 286 7.89 -8.94 8.14
C ILE A 286 7.51 -10.42 8.24
N GLU A 287 8.37 -11.33 7.80
CA GLU A 287 8.13 -12.78 7.86
C GLU A 287 8.03 -13.29 9.31
N ALA A 288 8.89 -12.79 10.21
CA ALA A 288 8.80 -13.08 11.64
C ALA A 288 7.46 -12.61 12.25
N SER A 289 7.00 -11.40 11.88
CA SER A 289 5.72 -10.84 12.36
C SER A 289 4.46 -11.57 11.87
N LYS A 290 4.56 -12.29 10.75
CA LYS A 290 3.49 -13.11 10.17
C LYS A 290 3.39 -14.50 10.81
N THR A 291 4.53 -15.02 11.23
CA THR A 291 4.64 -16.36 11.83
C THR A 291 4.25 -16.35 13.31
N SER A 292 4.37 -15.19 13.97
CA SER A 292 3.95 -14.93 15.36
C SER A 292 2.51 -14.47 15.49
#